data_AF-A0A914Q392-F1
#
_entry.id   AF-A0A914Q392-F1
#
_cell.length_a   1.000
_cell.length_b   1.000
_cell.length_c   1.000
_cell.angle_alpha   90.00
_cell.angle_beta   90.00
_cell.angle_gamma   90.00
#
_symmetry.space_group_name_H-M   'P 1'
#
loop_
_entity.id
_entity.type
_entity.pdbx_description
1 polymer ?
#
loop_
_entity_poly.entity_id
_entity_poly.type
_entity_poly.pdbx_seq_one_letter_code
_entity_poly.pdbx_strand_id
1 'polypeptide(L)'
;MVRIAEGEHPKIIREADYFTENGEYSVGEQASQTMLNSIMYKMSYYRFGEMNVGYGQQPGMDRTRGYVIGKTDVTLTHLEEAYTTENWLVRIYKVKKPENRPTIKYKERIVKSKRSPYVSKKVGF
;
A
#
# COMPACT_ATOMS: atom_id res chain seq x y z
N MET A 1 10.07 -15.96 -2.36
CA MET A 1 9.97 -15.04 -1.21
C MET A 1 9.18 -15.68 -0.08
N VAL A 2 7.86 -15.89 -0.24
CA VAL A 2 6.99 -16.42 0.82
C VAL A 2 7.46 -17.76 1.38
N ARG A 3 7.70 -18.77 0.52
CA ARG A 3 8.18 -20.10 0.96
C ARG A 3 9.47 -20.09 1.80
N ILE A 4 10.40 -19.20 1.48
CA ILE A 4 11.67 -19.07 2.23
C ILE A 4 11.37 -18.51 3.62
N ALA A 5 10.53 -17.47 3.71
CA ALA A 5 10.16 -16.84 4.97
C ALA A 5 9.28 -17.74 5.85
N GLU A 6 8.38 -18.53 5.25
CA GLU A 6 7.58 -19.54 5.95
C GLU A 6 8.45 -20.66 6.55
N GLY A 7 9.51 -21.08 5.84
CA GLY A 7 10.45 -22.09 6.37
C GLY A 7 11.07 -21.70 7.70
N GLU A 8 11.45 -20.42 7.86
CA GLU A 8 12.05 -19.90 9.10
C GLU A 8 11.01 -19.42 10.12
N HIS A 9 9.87 -18.89 9.67
CA HIS A 9 8.83 -18.28 10.52
C HIS A 9 7.41 -18.80 10.22
N PRO A 10 7.15 -20.10 10.40
CA PRO A 10 5.91 -20.76 9.96
C PRO A 10 4.66 -20.31 10.73
N LYS A 11 4.83 -19.71 11.93
CA LYS A 11 3.72 -19.20 12.74
C LYS A 11 3.22 -17.83 12.28
N ILE A 12 4.02 -17.11 11.49
CA ILE A 12 3.75 -15.71 11.11
C ILE A 12 3.38 -15.62 9.62
N ILE A 13 4.07 -16.37 8.77
CA ILE A 13 3.87 -16.37 7.32
C ILE A 13 3.48 -17.76 6.88
N ARG A 14 2.39 -17.87 6.13
CA ARG A 14 1.92 -19.12 5.52
C ARG A 14 1.58 -18.86 4.07
N GLU A 15 2.09 -19.67 3.15
CA GLU A 15 1.81 -19.53 1.71
C GLU A 15 0.32 -19.59 1.41
N ALA A 16 -0.41 -20.46 2.13
CA ALA A 16 -1.86 -20.62 2.04
C ALA A 16 -2.63 -19.29 2.13
N ASP A 17 -2.18 -18.35 2.97
CA ASP A 17 -2.87 -17.09 3.24
C ASP A 17 -2.84 -16.12 2.04
N TYR A 18 -1.98 -16.38 1.02
CA TYR A 18 -1.83 -15.54 -0.18
C TYR A 18 -2.69 -15.97 -1.36
N PHE A 19 -3.33 -17.14 -1.30
CA PHE A 19 -4.19 -17.64 -2.36
C PHE A 19 -5.62 -17.09 -2.26
N THR A 20 -6.33 -17.09 -3.39
CA THR A 20 -7.78 -16.94 -3.41
C THR A 20 -8.46 -18.16 -2.80
N GLU A 21 -9.78 -18.08 -2.56
CA GLU A 21 -10.57 -19.24 -2.12
C GLU A 21 -10.50 -20.43 -3.09
N ASN A 22 -10.25 -20.15 -4.37
CA ASN A 22 -10.10 -21.17 -5.42
C ASN A 22 -8.66 -21.72 -5.51
N GLY A 23 -7.73 -21.26 -4.67
CA GLY A 23 -6.33 -21.68 -4.68
C GLY A 23 -5.46 -21.01 -5.73
N GLU A 24 -5.92 -19.91 -6.34
CA GLU A 24 -5.17 -19.21 -7.39
C GLU A 24 -4.36 -18.03 -6.83
N TYR A 25 -3.28 -17.67 -7.52
CA TYR A 25 -2.55 -16.43 -7.25
C TYR A 25 -3.16 -15.28 -8.06
N SER A 26 -3.97 -14.44 -7.40
CA SER A 26 -4.57 -13.25 -8.02
C SER A 26 -4.03 -11.95 -7.40
N VAL A 27 -4.02 -10.89 -8.20
CA VAL A 27 -3.77 -9.50 -7.79
C VAL A 27 -5.00 -8.60 -8.00
N GLY A 28 -6.07 -9.20 -8.54
CA GLY A 28 -7.35 -8.55 -8.82
C GLY A 28 -8.26 -8.50 -7.60
N GLU A 29 -9.54 -8.23 -7.83
CA GLU A 29 -10.54 -8.07 -6.77
C GLU A 29 -10.69 -9.33 -5.91
N GLN A 30 -10.60 -10.53 -6.51
CA GLN A 30 -10.66 -11.79 -5.78
C GLN A 30 -9.40 -12.16 -4.99
N ALA A 31 -8.35 -11.33 -5.02
CA ALA A 31 -7.11 -11.60 -4.29
C ALA A 31 -7.33 -11.59 -2.78
N SER A 32 -6.55 -12.38 -2.05
CA SER A 32 -6.66 -12.44 -0.59
C SER A 32 -6.29 -11.09 0.04
N GLN A 33 -6.89 -10.81 1.21
CA GLN A 33 -6.54 -9.60 1.95
C GLN A 33 -5.07 -9.57 2.37
N THR A 34 -4.45 -10.73 2.60
CA THR A 34 -3.02 -10.86 2.87
C THR A 34 -2.19 -10.42 1.67
N MET A 35 -2.59 -10.80 0.45
CA MET A 35 -1.94 -10.37 -0.79
C MET A 35 -2.05 -8.85 -0.97
N LEU A 36 -3.27 -8.32 -0.93
CA LEU A 36 -3.56 -6.90 -1.16
C LEU A 36 -2.93 -5.98 -0.09
N ASN A 37 -2.76 -6.47 1.14
CA ASN A 37 -2.13 -5.72 2.22
C ASN A 37 -0.62 -5.91 2.34
N SER A 38 -0.04 -6.85 1.59
CA SER A 38 1.39 -7.14 1.61
C SER A 38 2.22 -5.91 1.20
N ILE A 39 3.42 -5.80 1.77
CA ILE A 39 4.32 -4.69 1.44
C ILE A 39 4.72 -4.72 -0.04
N MET A 40 4.90 -5.90 -0.62
CA MET A 40 5.26 -6.08 -2.02
C MET A 40 4.15 -5.57 -2.96
N TYR A 41 2.89 -5.91 -2.68
CA TYR A 41 1.75 -5.41 -3.45
C TYR A 41 1.67 -3.89 -3.36
N LYS A 42 1.73 -3.34 -2.14
CA LYS A 42 1.63 -1.89 -1.92
C LYS A 42 2.76 -1.10 -2.59
N MET A 43 3.99 -1.59 -2.53
CA MET A 43 5.13 -0.94 -3.20
C MET A 43 5.06 -1.08 -4.72
N SER A 44 4.60 -2.20 -5.26
CA SER A 44 4.51 -2.39 -6.71
C SER A 44 3.42 -1.51 -7.33
N TYR A 45 2.24 -1.49 -6.70
CA TYR A 45 1.05 -0.83 -7.24
C TYR A 45 0.74 0.55 -6.64
N TYR A 46 1.67 1.17 -5.90
CA TYR A 46 1.49 2.54 -5.40
C TYR A 46 1.19 3.50 -6.55
N ARG A 47 0.02 4.17 -6.52
CA ARG A 47 -0.49 5.07 -7.56
C ARG A 47 -0.67 4.43 -8.96
N PHE A 48 -0.61 3.11 -9.06
CA PHE A 48 -0.76 2.41 -10.33
C PHE A 48 -2.19 2.47 -10.87
N GLY A 49 -3.20 2.54 -9.98
CA GLY A 49 -4.61 2.66 -10.39
C GLY A 49 -4.95 3.96 -11.13
N GLU A 50 -4.15 5.02 -10.95
CA GLU A 50 -4.31 6.29 -11.65
C GLU A 50 -3.66 6.28 -13.05
N MET A 51 -2.81 5.29 -13.32
CA MET A 51 -2.05 5.20 -14.56
C MET A 51 -2.85 4.50 -15.64
N ASN A 52 -2.86 5.11 -16.83
CA ASN A 52 -3.36 4.48 -18.03
C ASN A 52 -2.18 4.00 -18.88
N VAL A 53 -1.93 2.69 -18.88
CA VAL A 53 -0.72 2.08 -19.47
C VAL A 53 -0.83 1.95 -21.01
N GLY A 54 -2.01 2.18 -21.60
CA GLY A 54 -2.17 2.18 -23.05
C GLY A 54 -3.54 2.61 -23.54
N TYR A 55 -3.59 2.97 -24.83
CA TYR A 55 -4.83 3.38 -25.48
C TYR A 55 -5.88 2.26 -25.42
N GLY A 56 -7.07 2.57 -24.87
CA GLY A 56 -8.18 1.62 -24.73
C GLY A 56 -8.05 0.59 -23.59
N GLN A 57 -7.00 0.65 -22.77
CA GLN A 57 -6.88 -0.21 -21.58
C GLN A 57 -7.58 0.41 -20.38
N GLN A 58 -8.12 -0.43 -19.50
CA GLN A 58 -8.68 0.02 -18.23
C GLN A 58 -7.53 0.54 -17.33
N PRO A 59 -7.73 1.64 -16.58
CA PRO A 59 -6.75 2.11 -15.59
C PRO A 59 -6.40 1.01 -14.58
N GLY A 60 -5.13 0.92 -14.20
CA GLY A 60 -4.67 -0.10 -13.25
C GLY A 60 -4.63 -1.54 -13.80
N MET A 61 -4.67 -1.73 -15.12
CA MET A 61 -4.46 -3.03 -15.75
C MET A 61 -2.99 -3.46 -15.69
N ASP A 62 -2.70 -4.57 -14.99
CA ASP A 62 -1.41 -5.24 -15.03
C ASP A 62 -1.30 -6.10 -16.30
N ARG A 63 -0.52 -5.62 -17.28
CA ARG A 63 -0.32 -6.28 -18.57
C ARG A 63 0.31 -7.66 -18.50
N THR A 64 1.21 -7.88 -17.54
CA THR A 64 1.92 -9.16 -17.43
C THR A 64 1.03 -10.23 -16.86
N ARG A 65 0.15 -9.88 -15.92
CA ARG A 65 -0.77 -10.82 -15.28
C ARG A 65 -2.14 -10.92 -15.94
N GLY A 66 -2.55 -9.91 -16.72
CA GLY A 66 -3.86 -9.89 -17.35
C GLY A 66 -5.01 -9.56 -16.40
N TYR A 67 -4.74 -8.90 -15.27
CA TYR A 67 -5.76 -8.50 -14.29
C TYR A 67 -5.79 -6.98 -14.09
N VAL A 68 -6.99 -6.45 -13.84
CA VAL A 68 -7.14 -5.14 -13.20
C VAL A 68 -6.83 -5.31 -11.72
N ILE A 69 -6.03 -4.42 -11.15
CA ILE A 69 -5.65 -4.48 -9.74
C ILE A 69 -6.89 -4.40 -8.82
N GLY A 70 -6.93 -5.24 -7.78
CA GLY A 70 -8.04 -5.28 -6.83
C GLY A 70 -8.11 -4.08 -5.89
N LYS A 71 -6.97 -3.43 -5.60
CA LYS A 71 -6.90 -2.28 -4.72
C LYS A 71 -6.16 -1.12 -5.36
N THR A 72 -6.90 -0.05 -5.65
CA THR A 72 -6.37 1.16 -6.29
C THR A 72 -5.88 2.21 -5.27
N ASP A 73 -6.48 2.26 -4.07
CA ASP A 73 -6.19 3.26 -3.01
C ASP A 73 -4.98 2.89 -2.14
N VAL A 74 -3.86 2.57 -2.78
CA VAL A 74 -2.67 2.13 -2.05
C VAL A 74 -2.00 3.32 -1.34
N THR A 75 -1.94 3.25 -0.01
CA THR A 75 -1.25 4.25 0.83
C THR A 75 -0.03 3.64 1.53
N LEU A 76 1.03 4.43 1.64
CA LEU A 76 2.29 4.06 2.29
C LEU A 76 2.52 4.94 3.53
N THR A 77 2.47 4.34 4.72
CA THR A 77 2.66 5.05 5.99
C THR A 77 4.13 5.31 6.26
N HIS A 78 4.94 4.24 6.30
CA HIS A 78 6.36 4.28 6.71
C HIS A 78 7.34 4.40 5.54
N LEU A 79 6.86 4.37 4.30
CA LEU A 79 7.68 4.50 3.09
C LEU A 79 7.27 5.75 2.30
N GLU A 80 8.22 6.33 1.58
CA GLU A 80 7.99 7.37 0.57
C GLU A 80 8.61 6.93 -0.76
N GLU A 81 7.93 7.24 -1.88
CA GLU A 81 8.48 7.05 -3.22
C GLU A 81 9.64 8.02 -3.41
N ALA A 82 10.85 7.50 -3.62
CA ALA A 82 12.05 8.30 -3.82
C ALA A 82 12.34 8.50 -5.31
N TYR A 83 12.11 7.46 -6.13
CA TYR A 83 12.30 7.51 -7.57
C TYR A 83 11.51 6.40 -8.26
N THR A 84 10.95 6.69 -9.44
CA THR A 84 10.34 5.69 -10.32
C THR A 84 10.80 5.98 -11.75
N THR A 85 11.24 4.94 -12.45
CA THR A 85 11.66 5.04 -13.86
C THR A 85 10.48 5.40 -14.76
N GLU A 86 10.76 5.99 -15.93
CA GLU A 86 9.75 6.40 -16.93
C GLU A 86 8.73 5.29 -17.26
N ASN A 87 9.22 4.08 -17.54
CA ASN A 87 8.38 2.92 -17.88
C ASN A 87 7.96 2.08 -16.65
N TRP A 88 8.19 2.59 -15.44
CA TRP A 88 7.81 1.96 -14.16
C TRP A 88 8.37 0.54 -13.95
N LEU A 89 9.49 0.22 -14.62
CA LEU A 89 10.21 -1.04 -14.45
C LEU A 89 10.88 -1.12 -13.07
N VAL A 90 11.40 0.01 -12.59
CA VAL A 90 12.10 0.12 -11.30
C VAL A 90 11.48 1.22 -10.47
N ARG A 91 11.18 0.89 -9.21
CA ARG A 91 10.64 1.80 -8.19
C ARG A 91 11.51 1.72 -6.95
N ILE A 92 11.97 2.87 -6.50
CA ILE A 92 12.86 3.02 -5.35
C ILE A 92 12.08 3.73 -4.25
N TYR A 93 11.96 3.05 -3.12
CA TYR A 93 11.30 3.56 -1.93
C TYR A 93 12.33 3.88 -0.85
N LYS A 94 12.09 4.96 -0.12
CA LYS A 94 12.88 5.35 1.04
C LYS A 94 12.06 5.13 2.30
N VAL A 95 12.71 4.57 3.32
CA VAL A 95 12.11 4.42 4.65
C VAL A 95 12.06 5.77 5.33
N LYS A 96 10.88 6.18 5.78
CA LYS A 96 10.71 7.42 6.54
C LYS A 96 11.34 7.25 7.92
N LYS A 97 11.86 8.36 8.45
CA LYS A 97 12.28 8.40 9.85
C LYS A 97 11.06 8.16 10.76
N PRO A 98 11.23 7.50 11.91
CA PRO A 98 10.15 7.36 12.88
C PRO A 98 9.62 8.74 13.28
N GLU A 99 8.33 8.82 13.58
CA GLU A 99 7.72 10.08 14.01
C GLU A 99 8.39 10.58 15.29
N ASN A 100 8.69 11.88 15.35
CA ASN A 100 9.37 12.48 16.49
C ASN A 100 8.53 12.45 17.78
N ARG A 101 7.19 12.30 17.66
CA ARG A 101 6.27 12.24 18.81
C ARG A 101 5.14 11.25 18.51
N PRO A 102 4.72 10.44 19.49
CA PRO A 102 3.55 9.58 19.32
C PRO A 102 2.29 10.43 19.14
N THR A 103 1.47 10.07 18.16
CA THR A 103 0.16 10.66 17.96
C THR A 103 -0.83 10.10 18.97
N ILE A 104 -1.05 10.82 20.09
CA ILE A 104 -2.05 10.43 21.09
C ILE A 104 -3.43 10.87 20.58
N LYS A 105 -4.33 9.90 20.37
CA LYS A 105 -5.74 10.18 20.03
C LYS A 105 -6.37 11.04 21.10
N TYR A 106 -7.21 12.00 20.72
CA TYR A 106 -7.78 12.96 21.67
C TYR A 106 -8.45 12.31 22.89
N LYS A 107 -9.14 11.17 22.68
CA LYS A 107 -9.84 10.43 23.74
C LYS A 107 -8.88 9.86 24.80
N GLU A 108 -7.64 9.57 24.42
CA GLU A 108 -6.61 8.93 25.26
C GLU A 108 -5.70 9.97 25.94
N ARG A 109 -5.92 11.28 25.72
CA ARG A 109 -5.10 12.34 26.31
C ARG A 109 -5.47 12.59 27.76
N ILE A 110 -4.48 12.48 28.65
CA ILE A 110 -4.58 12.82 30.07
C ILE A 110 -4.80 14.34 30.23
N VAL A 111 -4.05 15.16 29.47
CA VAL A 111 -4.21 16.62 29.46
C VAL A 111 -4.96 17.04 28.20
N LYS A 112 -6.23 17.40 28.37
CA LYS A 112 -7.07 17.95 27.30
C LYS A 112 -6.86 19.46 27.24
N SER A 113 -6.10 19.92 26.25
CA SER A 113 -5.99 21.35 25.97
C SER A 113 -7.37 21.95 25.70
N LYS A 114 -7.77 22.99 26.45
CA LYS A 114 -9.00 23.76 26.22
C LYS A 114 -8.96 24.62 24.94
N ARG A 115 -7.86 24.60 24.19
CA ARG A 115 -7.76 25.39 22.95
C ARG A 115 -8.68 24.78 21.90
N SER A 116 -9.70 25.55 21.52
CA SER A 116 -10.52 25.34 20.32
C SER A 116 -9.62 24.89 19.16
N PRO A 117 -10.05 23.91 18.34
CA PRO A 117 -9.30 23.52 17.15
C PRO A 117 -9.28 24.71 16.20
N TYR A 118 -8.25 25.54 16.29
CA TYR A 118 -7.97 26.59 15.33
C TYR A 118 -7.55 25.88 14.05
N VAL A 119 -8.53 25.60 13.18
CA VAL A 119 -8.28 25.21 11.80
C VAL A 119 -7.69 26.46 11.15
N SER A 120 -6.37 26.48 10.90
CA SER A 120 -5.79 27.54 10.07
C SER A 120 -6.37 27.36 8.67
N LYS A 121 -7.37 28.18 8.31
CA LYS A 121 -7.74 28.34 6.90
C LYS A 121 -6.50 28.90 6.20
N LYS A 122 -5.83 28.08 5.39
CA LYS A 122 -4.87 28.60 4.42
C LYS A 122 -5.67 29.51 3.48
N VAL A 123 -5.44 30.81 3.57
CA VAL A 123 -5.96 31.78 2.61
C VAL A 123 -5.07 31.67 1.39
N GLY A 124 -5.60 31.12 0.29
CA GLY A 124 -4.94 31.16 -1.01
C GLY A 124 -5.10 32.56 -1.59
N PHE A 125 -3.98 33.19 -1.93
CA PHE A 125 -3.91 34.25 -2.92
C PHE A 125 -3.65 33.61 -4.29
#